data_AF-A0AAD6TRI1-F1
#
_entry.id   AF-A0AAD6TRI1-F1
#
_cell.length_a   1.000
_cell.length_b   1.000
_cell.length_c   1.000
_cell.angle_alpha   90.00
_cell.angle_beta   90.00
_cell.angle_gamma   90.00
#
_symmetry.space_group_name_H-M   'P 1'
#
loop_
_entity.id
_entity.type
_entity.pdbx_description
1 polymer ?
#
loop_
_entity_poly.entity_id
_entity_poly.type
_entity_poly.pdbx_seq_one_letter_code
_entity_poly.pdbx_strand_id
1 'polypeptide(L)'
;MTKPQAGHNGLGYRNIDTITPDVHPPYLQRQEIRGSAKAQWVLTDIINMALFLEPHVSGDGNKYKTPVLKSLTEHLNDRVILGGFKKFNGVKQKLADILAIYRGVSYLKTRSGGSWDDDFGVNVITQTEAEVWDTLVLSHPECTPFRNRGWPPYPFFERLDPAKPKG
;
A
#
# COMPACT_ATOMS: atom_id res chain seq x y z
N MET A 1 28.02 2.07 -17.13
CA MET A 1 27.94 2.29 -15.67
C MET A 1 26.47 2.34 -15.29
N THR A 2 26.03 1.34 -14.55
CA THR A 2 24.62 1.06 -14.25
C THR A 2 24.12 1.97 -13.13
N LYS A 3 22.92 2.54 -13.29
CA LYS A 3 22.05 2.85 -12.15
C LYS A 3 20.80 1.99 -12.30
N PRO A 4 20.47 1.13 -11.32
CA PRO A 4 19.15 0.52 -11.29
C PRO A 4 18.15 1.65 -10.99
N GLN A 5 17.24 1.89 -11.93
CA GLN A 5 16.04 2.67 -11.67
C GLN A 5 15.18 1.80 -10.74
N ALA A 6 15.20 2.10 -9.45
CA ALA A 6 14.39 1.40 -8.46
C ALA A 6 12.91 1.64 -8.78
N GLY A 7 12.29 0.68 -9.48
CA GLY A 7 10.88 0.72 -9.83
C GLY A 7 10.05 0.81 -8.56
N HIS A 8 9.17 1.80 -8.51
CA HIS A 8 8.18 2.03 -7.46
C HIS A 8 7.10 0.93 -7.45
N ASN A 9 7.49 -0.33 -7.26
CA ASN A 9 6.70 -1.52 -7.58
C ASN A 9 5.41 -1.65 -6.74
N GLY A 10 5.35 -1.01 -5.57
CA GLY A 10 4.16 -1.02 -4.71
C GLY A 10 3.07 -0.02 -5.07
N LEU A 11 3.40 1.11 -5.73
CA LEU A 11 2.45 2.19 -6.05
C LEU A 11 1.69 1.98 -7.37
N GLY A 12 1.90 0.86 -8.06
CA GLY A 12 1.19 0.52 -9.31
C GLY A 12 -0.30 0.17 -9.14
N TYR A 13 -0.94 0.60 -8.06
CA TYR A 13 -2.40 0.51 -7.92
C TYR A 13 -3.06 1.80 -8.44
N ARG A 14 -4.23 1.67 -9.06
CA ARG A 14 -4.98 2.79 -9.60
C ARG A 14 -5.85 3.41 -8.51
N ASN A 15 -5.82 4.74 -8.43
CA ASN A 15 -6.89 5.49 -7.81
C ASN A 15 -8.05 5.51 -8.80
N ILE A 16 -9.25 5.21 -8.32
CA ILE A 16 -10.47 5.36 -9.08
C ILE A 16 -11.24 6.42 -8.32
N ASP A 17 -11.46 7.57 -8.93
CA ASP A 17 -12.01 8.76 -8.26
C ASP A 17 -13.42 8.52 -7.71
N THR A 18 -14.12 7.51 -8.24
CA THR A 18 -15.44 7.04 -7.76
C THR A 18 -15.34 6.08 -6.58
N ILE A 19 -14.14 5.78 -6.08
CA ILE A 19 -13.89 4.93 -4.92
C ILE A 19 -13.42 5.80 -3.79
N THR A 20 -14.31 6.01 -2.82
CA THR A 20 -13.96 6.60 -1.53
C THR A 20 -14.00 5.50 -0.46
N PRO A 21 -13.50 5.76 0.76
CA PRO A 21 -13.69 4.84 1.88
C PRO A 21 -15.17 4.47 2.11
N ASP A 22 -16.11 5.34 1.75
CA ASP A 22 -17.56 5.17 1.98
C ASP A 22 -18.34 4.67 0.75
N VAL A 23 -17.73 4.70 -0.45
CA VAL A 23 -18.36 4.30 -1.71
C VAL A 23 -17.52 3.24 -2.39
N HIS A 24 -18.06 2.02 -2.46
CA HIS A 24 -17.44 0.91 -3.15
C HIS A 24 -18.17 0.63 -4.46
N PRO A 25 -17.45 0.54 -5.60
CA PRO A 25 -18.05 0.16 -6.86
C PRO A 25 -18.46 -1.33 -6.79
N PRO A 26 -19.42 -1.75 -7.62
CA PRO A 26 -19.83 -3.14 -7.65
C PRO A 26 -18.63 -4.03 -8.03
N TYR A 27 -18.48 -5.15 -7.32
CA TYR A 27 -17.53 -6.18 -7.69
C TYR A 27 -17.98 -6.87 -8.96
N LEU A 28 -17.03 -7.17 -9.86
CA LEU A 28 -17.27 -8.01 -11.03
C LEU A 28 -17.70 -9.41 -10.57
N GLN A 29 -18.75 -9.94 -11.18
CA GLN A 29 -19.12 -11.33 -10.99
C GLN A 29 -18.00 -12.20 -11.55
N ARG A 30 -17.71 -13.33 -10.89
CA ARG A 30 -16.64 -14.25 -11.34
C ARG A 30 -16.75 -14.68 -12.80
N GLN A 31 -17.99 -14.78 -13.29
CA GLN A 31 -18.32 -15.19 -14.66
C GLN A 31 -17.97 -14.11 -15.69
N GLU A 32 -17.95 -12.84 -15.28
CA GLU A 32 -17.62 -11.69 -16.13
C GLU A 32 -16.10 -11.52 -16.30
N ILE A 33 -15.32 -12.11 -15.40
CA ILE A 33 -13.86 -12.02 -15.41
C ILE A 33 -13.28 -13.00 -16.42
N ARG A 34 -12.79 -12.46 -17.54
CA ARG A 34 -12.11 -13.28 -18.56
C ARG A 34 -10.85 -13.93 -17.96
N GLY A 35 -10.70 -15.25 -18.13
CA GLY A 35 -9.54 -15.99 -17.61
C GLY A 35 -8.17 -15.51 -18.13
N SER A 36 -8.14 -14.84 -19.29
CA SER A 36 -6.94 -14.25 -19.89
C SER A 36 -6.67 -12.80 -19.48
N ALA A 37 -7.58 -12.15 -18.74
CA ALA A 37 -7.42 -10.77 -18.32
C ALA A 37 -6.23 -10.64 -17.35
N LYS A 38 -5.41 -9.60 -17.54
CA LYS A 38 -4.30 -9.30 -16.62
C LYS A 38 -4.86 -8.73 -15.32
N ALA A 39 -4.31 -9.17 -14.18
CA ALA A 39 -4.65 -8.61 -12.87
C ALA A 39 -4.34 -7.11 -12.84
N GLN A 40 -5.27 -6.33 -12.30
CA GLN A 40 -5.04 -4.92 -11.98
C GLN A 40 -5.25 -4.71 -10.48
N TRP A 41 -4.51 -3.76 -9.94
CA TRP A 41 -4.58 -3.37 -8.54
C TRP A 41 -5.26 -2.02 -8.45
N VAL A 42 -6.25 -1.89 -7.58
CA VAL A 42 -6.90 -0.62 -7.25
C VAL A 42 -6.75 -0.33 -5.76
N LEU A 43 -6.98 0.92 -5.33
CA LEU A 43 -6.85 1.32 -3.92
C LEU A 43 -7.65 0.39 -2.97
N THR A 44 -8.88 0.02 -3.34
CA THR A 44 -9.72 -0.91 -2.57
C THR A 44 -9.09 -2.28 -2.38
N ASP A 45 -8.32 -2.80 -3.35
CA ASP A 45 -7.61 -4.08 -3.18
C ASP A 45 -6.58 -3.99 -2.05
N ILE A 46 -5.89 -2.84 -1.95
CA ILE A 46 -4.85 -2.58 -0.96
C ILE A 46 -5.46 -2.43 0.43
N ILE A 47 -6.61 -1.75 0.52
CA ILE A 47 -7.37 -1.62 1.76
C ILE A 47 -7.94 -2.98 2.21
N ASN A 48 -8.58 -3.72 1.31
CA ASN A 48 -9.11 -5.06 1.60
C ASN A 48 -8.01 -6.02 2.05
N MET A 49 -6.79 -5.88 1.51
CA MET A 49 -5.63 -6.64 1.96
C MET A 49 -5.32 -6.37 3.43
N ALA A 50 -5.27 -5.10 3.86
CA ALA A 50 -5.04 -4.77 5.26
C ALA A 50 -6.17 -5.25 6.17
N LEU A 51 -7.42 -4.97 5.81
CA LEU A 51 -8.60 -5.37 6.60
C LEU A 51 -8.67 -6.89 6.78
N PHE A 52 -8.36 -7.67 5.74
CA PHE A 52 -8.31 -9.12 5.84
C PHE A 52 -7.20 -9.61 6.76
N LEU A 53 -6.04 -8.96 6.75
CA LEU A 53 -4.85 -9.40 7.50
C LEU A 53 -4.85 -8.96 8.98
N GLU A 54 -5.63 -7.94 9.34
CA GLU A 54 -5.76 -7.42 10.70
C GLU A 54 -6.01 -8.48 11.79
N PRO A 55 -6.98 -9.42 11.64
CA PRO A 55 -7.19 -10.50 12.62
C PRO A 55 -6.08 -11.56 12.60
N HIS A 56 -5.19 -11.54 11.61
CA HIS A 56 -4.09 -12.50 11.44
C HIS A 56 -2.73 -11.95 11.88
N VAL A 57 -2.68 -10.73 12.42
CA VAL A 57 -1.46 -10.17 13.01
C VAL A 57 -1.09 -10.95 14.26
N SER A 58 0.13 -11.52 14.29
CA SER A 58 0.69 -12.17 15.47
C SER A 58 1.77 -11.30 16.13
N GLY A 59 2.19 -11.67 17.34
CA GLY A 59 3.29 -10.98 18.05
C GLY A 59 4.63 -11.00 17.30
N ASP A 60 4.79 -11.87 16.29
CA ASP A 60 5.99 -11.95 15.44
C ASP A 60 5.94 -10.97 14.24
N GLY A 61 4.93 -10.10 14.18
CA GLY A 61 4.73 -9.07 13.17
C GLY A 61 4.12 -9.56 11.85
N ASN A 62 4.40 -8.85 10.75
CA ASN A 62 3.76 -9.03 9.43
C ASN A 62 4.22 -10.29 8.65
N LYS A 63 4.48 -11.40 9.34
CA LYS A 63 4.88 -12.69 8.76
C LYS A 63 3.69 -13.62 8.65
N TYR A 64 2.93 -13.50 7.56
CA TYR A 64 1.74 -14.32 7.33
C TYR A 64 2.08 -15.70 6.78
N LYS A 65 1.46 -16.74 7.36
CA LYS A 65 1.60 -18.13 6.91
C LYS A 65 0.98 -18.31 5.52
N THR A 66 1.49 -19.27 4.74
CA THR A 66 0.98 -19.60 3.39
C THR A 66 -0.54 -19.81 3.33
N PRO A 67 -1.20 -20.53 4.26
CA PRO A 67 -2.66 -20.69 4.22
C PRO A 67 -3.40 -19.35 4.30
N VAL A 68 -2.96 -18.43 5.17
CA VAL A 68 -3.55 -17.07 5.29
C VAL A 68 -3.42 -16.32 3.97
N LEU A 69 -2.27 -16.40 3.31
CA LEU A 69 -2.03 -15.72 2.03
C LEU A 69 -2.82 -16.35 0.86
N LYS A 70 -3.14 -17.64 0.92
CA LYS A 70 -4.06 -18.27 -0.04
C LYS A 70 -5.49 -17.77 0.17
N SER A 71 -5.97 -17.76 1.42
CA SER A 71 -7.28 -17.22 1.74
C SER A 71 -7.40 -15.72 1.42
N LEU A 72 -6.35 -14.94 1.63
CA LEU A 72 -6.29 -13.54 1.16
C LEU A 72 -6.43 -13.46 -0.38
N THR A 73 -5.78 -14.36 -1.12
CA THR A 73 -5.87 -14.38 -2.58
C THR A 73 -7.30 -14.67 -3.04
N GLU A 74 -7.97 -15.63 -2.42
CA GLU A 74 -9.38 -15.95 -2.68
C GLU A 74 -10.29 -14.77 -2.32
N HIS A 75 -10.09 -14.17 -1.15
CA HIS A 75 -10.83 -13.02 -0.66
C HIS A 75 -10.76 -11.81 -1.61
N LEU A 76 -9.58 -11.54 -2.18
CA LEU A 76 -9.40 -10.48 -3.18
C LEU A 76 -10.04 -10.86 -4.54
N ASN A 77 -10.02 -12.14 -4.89
CA ASN A 77 -10.65 -12.63 -6.13
C ASN A 77 -12.18 -12.71 -6.05
N ASP A 78 -12.76 -12.68 -4.85
CA ASP A 78 -14.20 -12.46 -4.63
C ASP A 78 -14.60 -10.97 -4.77
N ARG A 79 -13.63 -10.05 -4.82
CA ARG A 79 -13.81 -8.59 -4.75
C ARG A 79 -13.12 -7.84 -5.88
N VAL A 80 -13.04 -8.46 -7.06
CA VAL A 80 -12.38 -7.84 -8.21
C VAL A 80 -13.21 -6.67 -8.71
N ILE A 81 -12.64 -5.47 -8.73
CA ILE A 81 -13.24 -4.27 -9.33
C ILE A 81 -12.74 -4.09 -10.77
N LEU A 82 -11.48 -4.41 -11.04
CA LEU A 82 -10.83 -4.17 -12.32
C LEU A 82 -9.81 -5.25 -12.68
N GLY A 83 -9.78 -5.64 -13.96
CA GLY A 83 -8.83 -6.60 -14.50
C GLY A 83 -9.20 -8.06 -14.23
N GLY A 84 -8.18 -8.93 -14.27
CA GLY A 84 -8.33 -10.37 -14.02
C GLY A 84 -8.03 -10.80 -12.59
N PHE A 85 -8.18 -12.10 -12.33
CA PHE A 85 -7.86 -12.70 -11.04
C PHE A 85 -6.40 -12.52 -10.65
N LYS A 86 -6.19 -12.21 -9.37
CA LYS A 86 -4.88 -12.09 -8.73
C LYS A 86 -4.34 -13.49 -8.44
N LYS A 87 -3.10 -13.72 -8.85
CA LYS A 87 -2.36 -14.97 -8.58
C LYS A 87 -1.71 -14.91 -7.20
N PHE A 88 -1.60 -16.05 -6.53
CA PHE A 88 -0.98 -16.16 -5.20
C PHE A 88 0.39 -15.47 -5.10
N ASN A 89 1.32 -15.75 -6.02
CA ASN A 89 2.64 -15.10 -6.02
C ASN A 89 2.56 -13.58 -6.27
N GLY A 90 1.58 -13.14 -7.07
CA GLY A 90 1.31 -11.71 -7.28
C GLY A 90 0.82 -11.02 -6.01
N VAL A 91 -0.05 -11.68 -5.24
CA VAL A 91 -0.51 -11.19 -3.93
C VAL A 91 0.65 -11.12 -2.93
N LYS A 92 1.49 -12.16 -2.86
CA LYS A 92 2.69 -12.15 -1.99
C LYS A 92 3.62 -10.99 -2.31
N GLN A 93 3.96 -10.81 -3.59
CA GLN A 93 4.86 -9.74 -4.01
C GLN A 93 4.24 -8.37 -3.71
N LYS A 94 2.97 -8.17 -4.06
CA LYS A 94 2.29 -6.90 -3.82
C LYS A 94 2.23 -6.55 -2.33
N LEU A 95 1.93 -7.52 -1.46
CA LEU A 95 1.93 -7.30 -0.02
C LEU A 95 3.32 -6.89 0.49
N ALA A 96 4.38 -7.55 0.03
CA ALA A 96 5.75 -7.19 0.40
C ALA A 96 6.09 -5.74 -0.01
N ASP A 97 5.73 -5.35 -1.24
CA ASP A 97 5.96 -3.99 -1.75
C ASP A 97 5.17 -2.94 -0.95
N ILE A 98 3.91 -3.24 -0.59
CA ILE A 98 3.07 -2.33 0.19
C ILE A 98 3.58 -2.18 1.63
N LEU A 99 4.03 -3.26 2.27
CA LEU A 99 4.63 -3.18 3.60
C LEU A 99 5.95 -2.40 3.61
N ALA A 100 6.72 -2.43 2.51
CA ALA A 100 7.89 -1.55 2.36
C ALA A 100 7.47 -0.08 2.29
N ILE A 101 6.43 0.24 1.52
CA ILE A 101 5.86 1.60 1.48
C ILE A 101 5.38 2.05 2.87
N TYR A 102 4.65 1.20 3.60
CA TYR A 102 4.20 1.52 4.95
C TYR A 102 5.36 1.92 5.87
N ARG A 103 6.47 1.18 5.83
CA ARG A 103 7.67 1.50 6.63
C ARG A 103 8.26 2.85 6.22
N GLY A 104 8.34 3.14 4.93
CA GLY A 104 8.79 4.43 4.42
C GLY A 104 7.89 5.58 4.89
N VAL A 105 6.57 5.45 4.76
CA VAL A 105 5.62 6.47 5.22
C VAL A 105 5.68 6.63 6.75
N SER A 106 5.72 5.55 7.52
CA SER A 106 5.90 5.61 8.98
C SER A 106 7.21 6.30 9.38
N TYR A 107 8.29 6.06 8.64
CA TYR A 107 9.55 6.79 8.81
C TYR A 107 9.36 8.28 8.55
N LEU A 108 8.70 8.67 7.45
CA LEU A 108 8.42 10.09 7.16
C LEU A 108 7.55 10.73 8.23
N LYS A 109 6.47 10.07 8.69
CA LYS A 109 5.61 10.60 9.78
C LYS A 109 6.38 10.86 11.08
N THR A 110 7.44 10.09 11.34
CA THR A 110 8.26 10.24 12.56
C THR A 110 9.46 11.17 12.41
N ARG A 111 10.03 11.30 11.20
CA ARG A 111 11.29 12.01 10.96
C ARG A 111 11.17 13.32 10.18
N SER A 112 10.01 13.62 9.62
CA SER A 112 9.76 14.87 8.90
C SER A 112 9.62 16.11 9.81
N GLY A 113 9.72 15.97 11.13
CA GLY A 113 9.60 17.10 12.05
C GLY A 113 8.19 17.68 12.15
N GLY A 114 7.17 16.91 11.78
CA GLY A 114 5.76 17.32 11.84
C GLY A 114 5.18 17.88 10.54
N SER A 115 5.93 17.87 9.44
CA SER A 115 5.43 18.35 8.13
C SER A 115 4.58 17.33 7.37
N TRP A 116 4.43 16.10 7.88
CA TRP A 116 3.56 15.12 7.24
C TRP A 116 2.07 15.50 7.32
N ASP A 117 1.45 15.53 6.16
CA ASP A 117 0.03 15.64 5.90
C ASP A 117 -0.48 14.35 5.22
N ASP A 118 -1.64 13.84 5.64
CA ASP A 118 -2.13 12.56 5.14
C ASP A 118 -2.62 12.61 3.67
N ASP A 119 -2.93 13.81 3.16
CA ASP A 119 -3.33 14.05 1.77
C ASP A 119 -2.14 14.51 0.91
N PHE A 120 -1.25 15.34 1.47
CA PHE A 120 -0.15 16.00 0.75
C PHE A 120 1.24 15.44 1.08
N GLY A 121 1.37 14.39 1.90
CA GLY A 121 2.66 13.78 2.24
C GLY A 121 3.53 14.74 3.06
N VAL A 122 4.84 14.81 2.81
CA VAL A 122 5.72 15.76 3.53
C VAL A 122 5.40 17.23 3.22
N ASN A 123 4.62 17.49 2.16
CA ASN A 123 4.13 18.82 1.76
C ASN A 123 5.23 19.89 1.75
N VAL A 124 6.33 19.61 1.04
CA VAL A 124 7.50 20.48 0.96
C VAL A 124 7.17 21.74 0.12
N ILE A 125 7.07 22.88 0.80
CA ILE A 125 6.72 24.18 0.18
C ILE A 125 7.91 25.14 0.20
N THR A 126 8.69 25.15 1.29
CA THR A 126 9.81 26.07 1.50
C THR A 126 11.16 25.47 1.10
N GLN A 127 12.17 26.33 0.91
CA GLN A 127 13.53 25.90 0.60
C GLN A 127 14.16 25.10 1.75
N THR A 128 13.91 25.49 3.01
CA THR A 128 14.43 24.77 4.19
C THR A 128 13.81 23.38 4.30
N GLU A 129 12.52 23.22 4.02
CA GLU A 129 11.88 21.89 3.97
C GLU A 129 12.45 21.03 2.84
N ALA A 130 12.86 21.63 1.72
CA ALA A 130 13.50 20.90 0.62
C ALA A 130 14.87 20.31 1.03
N GLU A 131 15.67 21.03 1.80
CA GLU A 131 16.95 20.54 2.33
C GLU A 131 16.77 19.35 3.29
N VAL A 132 15.75 19.44 4.16
CA VAL A 132 15.36 18.33 5.05
C VAL A 132 14.90 17.12 4.23
N TRP A 133 14.06 17.35 3.22
CA TRP A 133 13.56 16.30 2.32
C TRP A 133 14.69 15.57 1.59
N ASP A 134 15.65 16.29 1.03
CA ASP A 134 16.77 15.70 0.30
C ASP A 134 17.60 14.78 1.21
N THR A 135 17.77 15.16 2.48
CA THR A 135 18.45 14.33 3.50
C THR A 135 17.66 13.05 3.81
N LEU A 136 16.34 13.15 3.95
CA LEU A 136 15.46 12.01 4.20
C LEU A 136 15.46 11.02 3.03
N VAL A 137 15.32 11.50 1.79
CA VAL A 137 15.29 10.65 0.59
C VAL A 137 16.65 10.04 0.26
N LEU A 138 17.75 10.72 0.59
CA LEU A 138 19.08 10.15 0.44
C LEU A 138 19.24 8.86 1.27
N SER A 139 18.63 8.83 2.46
CA SER A 139 18.66 7.67 3.36
C SER A 139 17.58 6.64 3.04
N HIS A 140 16.45 7.09 2.48
CA HIS A 140 15.28 6.26 2.15
C HIS A 140 14.72 6.60 0.75
N PRO A 141 15.37 6.14 -0.34
CA PRO A 141 14.94 6.48 -1.70
C PRO A 141 13.51 6.04 -2.02
N GLU A 142 13.01 4.99 -1.36
CA GLU A 142 11.63 4.50 -1.47
C GLU A 142 10.57 5.53 -1.05
N CYS A 143 10.97 6.55 -0.28
CA CYS A 143 10.11 7.64 0.17
C CYS A 143 9.84 8.69 -0.91
N THR A 144 10.65 8.74 -1.99
CA THR A 144 10.58 9.77 -3.05
C THR A 144 9.16 10.12 -3.52
N PRO A 145 8.24 9.16 -3.73
CA PRO A 145 6.90 9.46 -4.20
C PRO A 145 6.04 10.30 -3.25
N PHE A 146 6.41 10.39 -1.97
CA PHE A 146 5.62 11.01 -0.90
C PHE A 146 6.07 12.44 -0.55
N ARG A 147 6.85 13.09 -1.43
CA ARG A 147 7.28 14.49 -1.24
C ARG A 147 6.09 15.40 -1.01
N ASN A 148 5.14 15.37 -1.95
CA ASN A 148 3.94 16.20 -2.00
C ASN A 148 2.71 15.33 -2.31
N ARG A 149 2.69 14.11 -1.77
CA ARG A 149 1.63 13.13 -1.97
C ARG A 149 1.46 12.27 -0.74
N GLY A 150 0.24 12.24 -0.20
CA GLY A 150 -0.14 11.37 0.89
C GLY A 150 -0.19 9.89 0.49
N TRP A 151 -0.50 9.04 1.45
CA TRP A 151 -0.69 7.61 1.22
C TRP A 151 -1.97 7.10 1.89
N PRO A 152 -3.12 7.17 1.20
CA PRO A 152 -4.43 6.83 1.78
C PRO A 152 -4.53 5.46 2.48
N PRO A 153 -3.84 4.39 2.04
CA PRO A 153 -3.84 3.12 2.78
C PRO A 153 -3.22 3.16 4.19
N TYR A 154 -2.49 4.22 4.54
CA TYR A 154 -1.70 4.27 5.79
C TYR A 154 -2.48 3.85 7.04
N PRO A 155 -3.67 4.40 7.35
CA PRO A 155 -4.39 4.08 8.58
C PRO A 155 -4.86 2.61 8.67
N PHE A 156 -4.94 1.91 7.54
CA PHE A 156 -5.28 0.48 7.51
C PHE A 156 -4.06 -0.39 7.77
N PHE A 157 -2.90 -0.01 7.21
CA PHE A 157 -1.65 -0.74 7.43
C PHE A 157 -1.02 -0.46 8.80
N GLU A 158 -1.30 0.71 9.36
CA GLU A 158 -0.92 1.07 10.73
C GLU A 158 -1.52 0.10 11.76
N ARG A 159 -2.74 -0.38 11.54
CA ARG A 159 -3.39 -1.40 12.40
C ARG A 159 -2.73 -2.77 12.36
N LEU A 160 -1.89 -3.02 11.35
CA LEU A 160 -1.13 -4.26 11.26
C LEU A 160 0.16 -4.22 12.08
N ASP A 161 0.55 -3.04 12.57
CA ASP A 161 1.78 -2.87 13.32
C ASP A 161 1.63 -3.43 14.76
N PRO A 162 2.35 -4.51 15.12
CA PRO A 162 2.22 -5.10 16.45
C PRO A 162 2.74 -4.17 17.56
N ALA A 163 3.55 -3.17 17.22
CA ALA A 163 4.11 -2.22 18.17
C ALA A 163 3.14 -1.08 18.53
N LYS A 164 2.03 -0.93 17.80
CA LYS A 164 1.03 0.10 18.11
C LYS A 164 -0.08 -0.47 19.00
N PRO A 165 -0.48 0.24 20.07
CA PRO A 165 -1.59 -0.19 20.92
C PRO A 165 -2.87 -0.35 20.09
N LYS A 166 -3.56 -1.48 20.25
CA LYS A 166 -4.93 -1.64 19.77
C LYS A 166 -5.82 -0.92 20.80
N GLY A 167 -6.22 0.30 20.47
CA GLY A 167 -7.15 1.09 21.29
C GLY A 167 -8.52 0.46 21.36
#